data_AF-A0A521X0S9-F1
#
_entry.id   AF-A0A521X0S9-F1
#
_cell.length_a   1.000
_cell.length_b   1.000
_cell.length_c   1.000
_cell.angle_alpha   90.00
_cell.angle_beta   90.00
_cell.angle_gamma   90.00
#
_symmetry.space_group_name_H-M   'P 1'
#
loop_
_entity.id
_entity.type
_entity.pdbx_description
1 polymer ?
#
loop_
_entity_poly.entity_id
_entity_poly.type
_entity_poly.pdbx_seq_one_letter_code
_entity_poly.pdbx_strand_id
1 'polypeptide(L)'
;MYEAPEQFTLPEEVKEFHKDCDSLGIVNDSENWYITPEWNLRFKEHFEKLLKLAESGEPWSQYNLGNIYLGGYLYSSLEEYEKNYENDVIIGSKWLEKAAQQGFVAAVDTLVVVGIGSESDRLREISKEIEKEYPEYIEKWEKDENIPVIMPSFFEAVYKRAYGNES
;
A
#
# COMPACT_ATOMS: atom_id res chain seq x y z
N MET A 1 12.37 1.95 -4.26
CA MET A 1 11.45 1.46 -5.30
C MET A 1 11.22 -0.01 -5.01
N TYR A 2 10.01 -0.40 -4.60
CA TYR A 2 9.70 -1.81 -4.30
C TYR A 2 9.81 -2.61 -5.59
N GLU A 3 10.69 -3.61 -5.62
CA GLU A 3 10.72 -4.56 -6.73
C GLU A 3 9.50 -5.47 -6.62
N ALA A 4 8.80 -5.64 -7.75
CA ALA A 4 7.66 -6.53 -7.86
C ALA A 4 8.03 -7.93 -7.36
N PRO A 5 7.13 -8.63 -6.64
CA PRO A 5 7.28 -10.08 -6.53
C PRO A 5 7.28 -10.62 -7.96
N GLU A 6 8.26 -11.47 -8.33
CA GLU A 6 8.46 -12.00 -9.69
C GLU A 6 7.18 -12.62 -10.33
N GLN A 7 6.17 -12.90 -9.50
CA GLN A 7 4.88 -13.49 -9.87
C GLN A 7 3.86 -12.53 -10.50
N PHE A 8 4.02 -11.20 -10.41
CA PHE A 8 3.02 -10.25 -10.95
C PHE A 8 3.57 -9.39 -12.09
N THR A 9 2.88 -9.43 -13.23
CA THR A 9 3.20 -8.54 -14.36
C THR A 9 2.67 -7.14 -14.07
N LEU A 10 3.54 -6.13 -14.14
CA LEU A 10 3.18 -4.73 -13.91
C LEU A 10 2.41 -4.14 -15.11
N PRO A 11 1.12 -3.76 -14.96
CA PRO A 11 0.34 -3.14 -16.02
C PRO A 11 0.89 -1.78 -16.45
N GLU A 12 0.61 -1.36 -17.68
CA GLU A 12 1.10 -0.08 -18.18
C GLU A 12 0.45 1.10 -17.45
N GLU A 13 -0.83 1.00 -17.14
CA GLU A 13 -1.59 1.98 -16.37
C GLU A 13 -0.98 2.22 -14.98
N VAL A 14 -0.46 1.16 -14.36
CA VAL A 14 0.24 1.26 -13.08
C VAL A 14 1.60 1.96 -13.24
N LYS A 15 2.34 1.67 -14.32
CA LYS A 15 3.60 2.37 -14.61
C LYS A 15 3.38 3.86 -14.86
N GLU A 16 2.32 4.23 -15.57
CA GLU A 16 1.93 5.62 -15.77
C GLU A 16 1.63 6.30 -14.43
N PHE A 17 0.83 5.66 -13.58
CA PHE A 17 0.53 6.16 -12.23
C PHE A 17 1.80 6.35 -11.39
N HIS A 18 2.72 5.38 -11.37
CA HIS A 18 3.98 5.48 -10.61
C HIS A 18 4.87 6.63 -11.08
N LYS A 19 4.97 6.87 -12.40
CA LYS A 19 5.71 8.03 -12.94
C LYS A 19 5.14 9.36 -12.45
N ASP A 20 3.82 9.46 -12.35
CA ASP A 20 3.15 10.66 -11.85
C ASP A 20 3.31 10.80 -10.32
N CYS A 21 3.32 9.70 -9.55
CA CYS A 21 3.68 9.72 -8.13
C CYS A 21 5.13 10.20 -7.90
N ASP A 22 6.08 9.70 -8.69
CA ASP A 22 7.48 10.13 -8.62
C ASP A 22 7.62 11.62 -8.97
N SER A 23 6.90 12.06 -10.00
CA SER A 23 6.88 13.46 -10.44
C SER A 23 6.27 14.36 -9.36
N LEU A 24 5.18 13.93 -8.71
CA LEU A 24 4.60 14.62 -7.57
C LEU A 24 5.63 14.74 -6.45
N GLY A 25 6.32 13.65 -6.08
CA GLY A 25 7.31 13.64 -5.00
C GLY A 25 8.49 14.61 -5.20
N ILE A 26 8.77 15.00 -6.45
CA ILE A 26 9.80 16.01 -6.78
C ILE A 26 9.27 17.43 -6.57
N VAL A 27 8.00 17.67 -6.91
CA VAL A 27 7.41 19.03 -6.88
C VAL A 27 6.70 19.34 -5.56
N ASN A 28 6.37 18.34 -4.76
CA ASN A 28 5.74 18.53 -3.46
C ASN A 28 6.78 18.95 -2.41
N ASP A 29 6.47 19.99 -1.66
CA ASP A 29 7.26 20.45 -0.51
C ASP A 29 6.46 20.31 0.80
N SER A 30 7.10 20.60 1.93
CA SER A 30 6.43 20.55 3.25
C SER A 30 5.32 21.59 3.42
N GLU A 31 5.26 22.61 2.55
CA GLU A 31 4.27 23.69 2.63
C GLU A 31 3.01 23.36 1.83
N ASN A 32 3.12 22.51 0.80
CA ASN A 32 2.02 22.10 -0.08
C ASN A 32 1.79 20.58 -0.04
N TRP A 33 1.75 19.98 1.15
CA TRP A 33 1.58 18.53 1.31
C TRP A 33 0.29 17.95 0.72
N TYR A 34 -0.71 18.79 0.42
CA TYR A 34 -1.98 18.40 -0.19
C TYR A 34 -1.91 18.42 -1.72
N ILE A 35 -2.71 17.57 -2.37
CA ILE A 35 -2.75 17.46 -3.82
C ILE A 35 -3.36 18.72 -4.44
N THR A 36 -2.57 19.44 -5.26
CA THR A 36 -3.09 20.60 -6.00
C THR A 36 -4.23 20.19 -6.95
N PRO A 37 -5.13 21.11 -7.37
CA PRO A 37 -6.19 20.79 -8.33
C PRO A 37 -5.70 20.16 -9.65
N GLU A 38 -4.51 20.51 -10.12
CA GLU A 38 -3.91 19.89 -11.32
C GLU A 38 -3.60 18.42 -11.08
N TRP A 39 -2.87 18.12 -10.00
CA TRP A 39 -2.53 16.75 -9.63
C TRP A 39 -3.76 15.92 -9.29
N ASN A 40 -4.77 16.54 -8.67
CA ASN A 40 -6.04 15.90 -8.36
C ASN A 40 -6.72 15.35 -9.63
N LEU A 41 -6.75 16.15 -10.70
CA LEU A 41 -7.34 15.73 -11.97
C LEU A 41 -6.58 14.54 -12.57
N ARG A 42 -5.24 14.59 -12.56
CA ARG A 42 -4.41 13.48 -13.04
C ARG A 42 -4.62 12.20 -12.24
N PHE A 43 -4.66 12.29 -10.91
CA PHE A 43 -4.91 11.12 -10.07
C PHE A 43 -6.33 10.56 -10.21
N LYS A 44 -7.33 11.39 -10.50
CA LYS A 44 -8.68 10.91 -10.87
C LYS A 44 -8.67 10.13 -12.18
N GLU A 45 -7.90 10.55 -13.18
CA GLU A 45 -7.76 9.80 -14.44
C GLU A 45 -7.09 8.43 -14.21
N HIS A 46 -6.03 8.39 -13.40
CA HIS A 46 -5.41 7.12 -12.98
C HIS A 46 -6.38 6.25 -12.21
N PHE A 47 -7.11 6.82 -11.26
CA PHE A 47 -8.10 6.11 -10.45
C PHE A 47 -9.11 5.35 -11.32
N GLU A 48 -9.68 5.99 -12.34
CA GLU A 48 -10.66 5.34 -13.24
C GLU A 48 -10.09 4.17 -14.05
N LYS A 49 -8.81 4.25 -14.45
CA LYS A 49 -8.12 3.16 -15.14
C LYS A 49 -7.81 2.01 -14.19
N LEU A 50 -7.25 2.33 -13.04
CA LEU A 50 -6.87 1.36 -12.00
C LEU A 50 -8.10 0.67 -11.40
N LEU A 51 -9.21 1.38 -11.24
CA LEU A 51 -10.47 0.79 -10.74
C LEU A 51 -10.91 -0.39 -11.59
N LYS A 52 -10.92 -0.24 -12.92
CA LYS A 52 -11.31 -1.31 -13.85
C LYS A 52 -10.39 -2.52 -13.76
N LEU A 53 -9.08 -2.29 -13.64
CA LEU A 53 -8.10 -3.37 -13.48
C LEU A 53 -8.24 -4.07 -12.12
N ALA A 54 -8.41 -3.31 -11.04
CA ALA A 54 -8.57 -3.83 -9.70
C ALA A 54 -9.85 -4.66 -9.54
N GLU A 55 -10.95 -4.21 -10.15
CA GLU A 55 -12.22 -4.95 -10.24
C GLU A 55 -12.07 -6.27 -11.01
N SER A 56 -11.15 -6.33 -11.98
CA SER A 56 -10.80 -7.57 -12.70
C SER A 56 -9.89 -8.52 -11.90
N GLY A 57 -9.49 -8.12 -10.69
CA GLY A 57 -8.64 -8.91 -9.81
C GLY A 57 -7.16 -8.54 -9.83
N GLU A 58 -6.74 -7.54 -10.61
CA GLU A 58 -5.33 -7.22 -10.81
C GLU A 58 -4.67 -6.67 -9.51
N PRO A 59 -3.68 -7.38 -8.92
CA PRO A 59 -3.15 -7.05 -7.59
C PRO A 59 -2.45 -5.69 -7.48
N TRP A 60 -1.72 -5.25 -8.51
CA TRP A 60 -1.06 -3.95 -8.49
C TRP A 60 -2.08 -2.82 -8.39
N SER A 61 -3.15 -2.90 -9.18
CA SER A 61 -4.19 -1.89 -9.21
C SER A 61 -4.98 -1.89 -7.91
N GLN A 62 -5.26 -3.05 -7.32
CA GLN A 62 -5.84 -3.14 -5.99
C GLN A 62 -4.94 -2.48 -4.94
N TYR A 63 -3.64 -2.77 -4.95
CA TYR A 63 -2.68 -2.14 -4.04
C TYR A 63 -2.63 -0.61 -4.22
N ASN A 64 -2.54 -0.13 -5.47
CA ASN A 64 -2.46 1.30 -5.75
C ASN A 64 -3.76 2.05 -5.43
N LEU A 65 -4.93 1.45 -5.66
CA LEU A 65 -6.20 2.05 -5.21
C LEU A 65 -6.26 2.19 -3.69
N GLY A 66 -5.77 1.17 -2.96
CA GLY A 66 -5.60 1.25 -1.52
C GLY A 66 -4.82 2.50 -1.11
N ASN A 67 -3.67 2.73 -1.75
CA ASN A 67 -2.83 3.89 -1.50
C ASN A 67 -3.45 5.23 -1.96
N ILE A 68 -4.21 5.26 -3.06
CA ILE A 68 -4.90 6.47 -3.53
C ILE A 68 -5.92 6.94 -2.48
N TYR A 69 -6.69 6.02 -1.91
CA TYR A 69 -7.64 6.33 -0.83
C TYR A 69 -6.93 6.78 0.44
N LEU A 70 -5.92 6.02 0.91
CA LEU A 70 -5.20 6.33 2.14
C LEU A 70 -4.38 7.63 2.05
N GLY A 71 -3.84 7.94 0.87
CA GLY A 71 -3.09 9.16 0.60
C GLY A 71 -3.96 10.37 0.30
N GLY A 72 -5.29 10.20 0.17
CA GLY A 72 -6.21 11.30 -0.11
C GLY A 72 -6.07 11.90 -1.51
N TYR A 73 -5.56 11.14 -2.49
CA TYR A 73 -5.19 11.72 -3.79
C TYR A 73 -6.36 12.21 -4.65
N LEU A 74 -7.58 11.87 -4.23
CA LEU A 74 -8.83 12.25 -4.88
C LEU A 74 -9.37 13.61 -4.46
N TYR A 75 -8.71 14.29 -3.53
CA TYR A 75 -9.14 15.59 -3.01
C TYR A 75 -8.13 16.70 -3.33
N SER A 76 -8.64 17.90 -3.57
CA SER A 76 -7.81 19.07 -3.89
C SER A 76 -7.71 20.07 -2.74
N SER A 77 -8.34 19.75 -1.61
CA SER A 77 -8.42 20.58 -0.43
C SER A 77 -8.39 19.72 0.84
N LEU A 78 -7.88 20.30 1.92
CA LEU A 78 -7.86 19.66 3.24
C LEU A 78 -9.26 19.36 3.76
N GLU A 79 -10.21 20.28 3.58
CA GLU A 79 -11.59 20.12 4.05
C GLU A 79 -12.27 18.91 3.41
N GLU A 80 -12.10 18.72 2.09
CA GLU A 80 -12.64 17.55 1.40
C GLU A 80 -11.98 16.26 1.87
N TYR A 81 -10.65 16.27 2.04
CA TYR A 81 -9.92 15.11 2.54
C TYR A 81 -10.41 14.70 3.94
N GLU A 82 -10.42 15.63 4.90
CA GLU A 82 -10.83 15.37 6.28
C GLU A 82 -12.27 14.86 6.38
N LYS A 83 -13.16 15.42 5.55
CA LYS A 83 -14.57 15.01 5.50
C LYS A 83 -14.75 13.56 5.01
N ASN A 84 -13.88 13.08 4.13
CA ASN A 84 -14.01 11.75 3.53
C ASN A 84 -13.07 10.70 4.14
N TYR A 85 -12.05 11.14 4.90
CA TYR A 85 -10.99 10.30 5.45
C TYR A 85 -11.50 9.01 6.09
N GLU A 86 -12.46 9.08 7.01
CA GLU A 86 -12.99 7.89 7.72
C GLU A 86 -13.58 6.85 6.76
N ASN A 87 -14.24 7.29 5.69
CA ASN A 87 -14.78 6.38 4.68
C ASN A 87 -13.67 5.83 3.78
N ASP A 88 -12.76 6.69 3.34
CA ASP A 88 -11.70 6.34 2.41
C ASP A 88 -10.74 5.33 3.01
N VAL A 89 -10.39 5.45 4.30
CA VAL A 89 -9.51 4.46 4.94
C VAL A 89 -10.14 3.07 5.01
N ILE A 90 -11.47 2.99 5.16
CA ILE A 90 -12.21 1.72 5.12
C ILE A 90 -12.23 1.14 3.70
N ILE A 91 -12.39 1.99 2.68
CA ILE A 91 -12.38 1.53 1.28
C ILE A 91 -10.96 1.10 0.88
N GLY A 92 -9.95 1.91 1.20
CA GLY A 92 -8.56 1.65 0.91
C GLY A 92 -8.04 0.37 1.55
N SER A 93 -8.37 0.12 2.83
CA SER A 93 -8.01 -1.12 3.52
C SER A 93 -8.60 -2.37 2.86
N LYS A 94 -9.84 -2.31 2.33
CA LYS A 94 -10.44 -3.44 1.59
C LYS A 94 -9.73 -3.74 0.27
N TRP A 95 -9.24 -2.72 -0.42
CA TRP A 95 -8.45 -2.91 -1.63
C TRP A 95 -7.08 -3.53 -1.31
N LEU A 96 -6.42 -3.06 -0.26
CA LEU A 96 -5.18 -3.68 0.23
C LEU A 96 -5.40 -5.13 0.66
N GLU A 97 -6.49 -5.43 1.35
CA GLU A 97 -6.84 -6.80 1.75
C GLU A 97 -6.95 -7.73 0.54
N LYS A 98 -7.63 -7.29 -0.53
CA LYS A 98 -7.72 -8.07 -1.78
C LYS A 98 -6.36 -8.32 -2.42
N ALA A 99 -5.47 -7.33 -2.42
CA ALA A 99 -4.12 -7.51 -2.93
C ALA A 99 -3.31 -8.47 -2.04
N ALA A 100 -3.42 -8.32 -0.71
CA ALA A 100 -2.74 -9.15 0.28
C ALA A 100 -3.14 -10.63 0.16
N GLN A 101 -4.43 -10.93 0.01
CA GLN A 101 -4.96 -12.29 -0.18
C GLN A 101 -4.36 -13.00 -1.41
N GLN A 102 -3.99 -12.23 -2.44
CA GLN A 102 -3.37 -12.77 -3.66
C GLN A 102 -1.85 -12.97 -3.55
N GLY A 103 -1.23 -12.63 -2.42
CA GLY A 103 0.22 -12.71 -2.25
C GLY A 103 0.96 -11.41 -2.52
N PHE A 104 0.26 -10.28 -2.60
CA PHE A 104 0.91 -8.98 -2.72
C PHE A 104 1.45 -8.52 -1.36
N VAL A 105 2.68 -8.95 -1.04
CA VAL A 105 3.31 -8.75 0.28
C VAL A 105 3.38 -7.28 0.71
N ALA A 106 3.58 -6.35 -0.23
CA ALA A 106 3.57 -4.91 0.09
C ALA A 106 2.22 -4.41 0.63
N ALA A 107 1.10 -5.08 0.28
CA ALA A 107 -0.20 -4.77 0.84
C ALA A 107 -0.32 -5.26 2.30
N VAL A 108 0.28 -6.41 2.64
CA VAL A 108 0.37 -6.91 4.02
C VAL A 108 1.16 -5.92 4.88
N ASP A 109 2.32 -5.51 4.39
CA ASP A 109 3.14 -4.47 5.03
C ASP A 109 2.33 -3.19 5.28
N THR A 110 1.69 -2.66 4.23
CA THR A 110 0.88 -1.44 4.33
C THR A 110 -0.24 -1.59 5.36
N LEU A 111 -0.98 -2.71 5.37
CA LEU A 111 -2.04 -2.95 6.35
C LEU A 111 -1.49 -2.98 7.79
N VAL A 112 -0.38 -3.69 8.03
CA VAL A 112 0.25 -3.77 9.35
C VAL A 112 0.72 -2.38 9.81
N VAL A 113 1.38 -1.62 8.94
CA VAL A 113 1.93 -0.31 9.28
C VAL A 113 0.81 0.71 9.52
N VAL A 114 -0.11 0.85 8.56
CA VAL A 114 -1.19 1.85 8.60
C VAL A 114 -2.15 1.58 9.74
N GLY A 115 -2.49 0.32 10.00
CA GLY A 115 -3.29 -0.01 11.17
C GLY A 115 -4.79 0.13 11.02
N ILE A 116 -5.29 0.19 9.78
CA ILE A 116 -6.68 0.52 9.51
C ILE A 116 -7.37 -0.63 8.77
N GLY A 117 -8.62 -0.89 9.16
CA GLY A 117 -9.45 -1.98 8.63
C GLY A 117 -9.36 -3.23 9.50
N SER A 118 -10.37 -4.08 9.41
CA SER A 118 -10.48 -5.30 10.25
C SER A 118 -9.32 -6.27 10.04
N GLU A 119 -8.78 -6.36 8.83
CA GLU A 119 -7.67 -7.27 8.54
C GLU A 119 -6.34 -6.81 9.15
N SER A 120 -6.18 -5.49 9.37
CA SER A 120 -4.98 -4.94 9.98
C SER A 120 -4.77 -5.46 11.40
N ASP A 121 -5.81 -5.55 12.23
CA ASP A 121 -5.68 -6.01 13.62
C ASP A 121 -5.16 -7.46 13.67
N ARG A 122 -5.74 -8.33 12.84
CA ARG A 122 -5.31 -9.72 12.68
C ARG A 122 -3.85 -9.80 12.19
N LEU A 123 -3.49 -9.05 11.15
CA LEU A 123 -2.12 -9.06 10.61
C LEU A 123 -1.10 -8.52 11.62
N ARG A 124 -1.47 -7.52 12.42
CA ARG A 124 -0.63 -6.99 13.51
C ARG A 124 -0.39 -8.02 14.61
N GLU A 125 -1.41 -8.78 15.01
CA GLU A 125 -1.25 -9.87 15.97
C GLU A 125 -0.27 -10.93 15.44
N ILE A 126 -0.46 -11.37 14.19
CA ILE A 126 0.45 -12.31 13.53
C ILE A 126 1.87 -11.74 13.45
N SER A 127 2.03 -10.46 13.09
CA SER A 127 3.35 -9.82 12.99
C SER A 127 4.12 -9.86 14.33
N LYS A 128 3.42 -9.66 15.45
CA LYS A 128 4.00 -9.73 16.81
C LYS A 128 4.39 -11.16 17.19
N GLU A 129 3.68 -12.17 16.69
CA GLU A 129 4.06 -13.57 16.90
C GLU A 129 5.31 -13.92 16.10
N ILE A 130 5.36 -13.52 14.83
CA ILE A 130 6.54 -13.73 13.95
C ILE A 130 7.77 -13.01 14.52
N GLU A 131 7.61 -11.79 15.02
CA GLU A 131 8.69 -11.04 15.68
C GLU A 131 9.27 -11.80 16.89
N LYS A 132 8.43 -12.47 17.69
CA LYS A 132 8.88 -13.29 18.83
C LYS A 132 9.53 -14.60 18.41
N GLU A 133 9.03 -15.20 17.32
CA GLU A 133 9.50 -16.49 16.81
C GLU A 133 10.85 -16.35 16.08
N TYR A 134 11.03 -15.22 15.37
CA TYR A 134 12.20 -14.92 14.54
C TYR A 134 12.79 -13.54 14.89
N PRO A 135 13.32 -13.36 16.12
CA PRO A 135 13.89 -12.07 16.55
C PRO A 135 15.07 -11.62 15.67
N GLU A 136 15.76 -12.54 14.99
CA GLU A 136 16.81 -12.24 14.04
C GLU A 136 16.34 -11.39 12.85
N TYR A 137 15.04 -11.46 12.52
CA TYR A 137 14.48 -10.54 11.54
C TYR A 137 14.64 -9.11 12.03
N ILE A 138 14.38 -8.79 13.30
CA ILE A 138 14.49 -7.43 13.85
C ILE A 138 15.93 -7.06 14.21
N GLU A 139 16.73 -7.97 14.77
CA GLU A 139 18.12 -7.68 15.15
C GLU A 139 18.99 -7.27 13.95
N LYS A 140 18.67 -7.77 12.75
CA LYS A 140 19.32 -7.34 11.52
C LYS A 140 18.95 -5.89 11.15
N TRP A 141 17.76 -5.42 11.52
CA TRP A 141 17.29 -4.05 11.23
C TRP A 141 18.04 -3.00 12.05
N GLU A 142 18.41 -3.32 13.29
CA GLU A 142 19.10 -2.40 14.19
C GLU A 142 20.61 -2.26 13.87
N LYS A 143 21.21 -3.25 13.18
CA LYS A 143 22.65 -3.30 12.91
C LYS A 143 23.05 -2.69 11.56
N ASP A 144 22.15 -2.63 10.59
CA ASP A 144 22.39 -1.92 9.34
C ASP A 144 22.11 -0.42 9.56
N GLU A 145 23.17 0.40 9.67
CA GLU A 145 23.07 1.87 9.81
C GLU A 145 22.48 2.59 8.58
N ASN A 146 22.11 1.84 7.54
CA ASN A 146 21.31 2.32 6.43
C ASN A 146 19.84 2.04 6.73
N ILE A 147 18.98 3.06 6.62
CA ILE A 147 17.51 2.96 6.77
C ILE A 147 17.05 1.68 6.05
N PRO A 148 16.59 0.64 6.77
CA PRO A 148 16.36 -0.64 6.14
C PRO A 148 15.19 -0.51 5.18
N VAL A 149 15.43 -0.83 3.92
CA VAL A 149 14.36 -1.31 3.03
C VAL A 149 13.77 -2.51 3.76
N ILE A 150 12.48 -2.40 4.11
CA ILE A 150 11.64 -3.45 4.68
C ILE A 150 12.09 -4.83 4.23
N MET A 151 12.45 -5.72 5.17
CA MET A 151 12.86 -7.07 4.80
C MET A 151 11.66 -7.81 4.21
N PRO A 152 11.66 -8.12 2.89
CA PRO A 152 10.53 -8.81 2.27
C PRO A 152 10.21 -10.13 2.98
N SER A 153 11.24 -10.80 3.52
CA SER A 153 11.12 -12.07 4.24
C SER A 153 10.24 -12.00 5.50
N PHE A 154 10.23 -10.88 6.23
CA PHE A 154 9.39 -10.74 7.43
C PHE A 154 7.91 -10.71 7.04
N PHE A 155 7.53 -9.83 6.12
CA PHE A 155 6.15 -9.73 5.67
C PHE A 155 5.71 -10.90 4.80
N GLU A 156 6.64 -11.60 4.13
CA GLU A 156 6.36 -12.91 3.54
C GLU A 156 5.99 -13.96 4.60
N ALA A 157 6.66 -13.96 5.77
CA ALA A 157 6.31 -14.87 6.85
C ALA A 157 4.94 -14.53 7.45
N VAL A 158 4.64 -13.24 7.64
CA VAL A 158 3.30 -12.76 8.04
C VAL A 158 2.24 -13.20 7.02
N TYR A 159 2.50 -12.97 5.73
CA TYR A 159 1.63 -13.40 4.63
C TYR A 159 1.39 -14.91 4.67
N LYS A 160 2.45 -15.73 4.75
CA LYS A 160 2.35 -17.19 4.78
C LYS A 160 1.53 -17.68 5.98
N ARG A 161 1.68 -17.05 7.15
CA ARG A 161 0.89 -17.41 8.33
C ARG A 161 -0.57 -16.99 8.20
N ALA A 162 -0.84 -15.83 7.60
CA ALA A 162 -2.18 -15.27 7.45
C ALA A 162 -3.01 -15.93 6.33
N TYR A 163 -2.37 -16.24 5.20
CA TYR A 163 -3.03 -16.65 3.95
C TYR A 163 -2.42 -17.90 3.30
N GLY A 164 -1.28 -18.40 3.78
CA GLY A 164 -0.54 -19.50 3.15
C GLY A 164 -1.07 -20.91 3.46
N ASN A 165 -2.16 -21.03 4.23
CA ASN A 165 -2.83 -22.31 4.45
C ASN A 165 -4.01 -22.44 3.50
N GLU A 166 -3.79 -22.98 2.30
CA GLU A 166 -4.78 -23.75 1.53
C GLU A 166 -4.11 -24.42 0.31
N SER A 167 -3.66 -25.67 0.49
CA SER A 167 -3.68 -26.73 -0.54
C SER A 167 -3.82 -28.09 0.12
#